data_AF-A0A853JKM6-F1
#
_entry.id   AF-A0A853JKM6-F1
#
_cell.length_a   1.000
_cell.length_b   1.000
_cell.length_c   1.000
_cell.angle_alpha   90.00
_cell.angle_beta   90.00
_cell.angle_gamma   90.00
#
_symmetry.space_group_name_H-M   'P 1'
#
loop_
_entity.id
_entity.type
_entity.pdbx_description
1 polymer ?
#
loop_
_entity_poly.entity_id
_entity_poly.type
_entity_poly.pdbx_seq_one_letter_code
_entity_poly.pdbx_strand_id
1 'polypeptide(L)'
;MKNKGCAFEIKGGGTSRYFASPAVTGFADFVRFLYENRGDAGHAPRPIHKRIPQVILLSEADWQSMANEIAPGYDCILIIDIAENQVWVNEDTGAGMAIYCFPFLAVMEVAASGAADPWKTLLTKYPSARMV
;
A
#
# COMPACT_ATOMS: atom_id res chain seq x y z
N MET A 1 10.73 -16.21 -12.29
CA MET A 1 10.35 -16.16 -10.86
C MET A 1 8.84 -15.96 -10.78
N LYS A 2 8.14 -16.56 -9.82
CA LYS A 2 6.72 -16.21 -9.57
C LYS A 2 6.68 -14.79 -9.02
N ASN A 3 5.82 -13.95 -9.59
CA ASN A 3 5.59 -12.59 -9.10
C ASN A 3 5.13 -12.64 -7.63
N LYS A 4 5.79 -11.87 -6.76
CA LYS A 4 5.49 -11.77 -5.32
C LYS A 4 4.47 -10.65 -5.02
N GLY A 5 4.05 -9.90 -6.06
CA GLY A 5 3.15 -8.76 -6.00
C GLY A 5 3.78 -7.62 -5.21
N CYS A 6 2.98 -6.95 -4.39
CA CYS A 6 3.46 -5.87 -3.55
C CYS A 6 3.81 -6.33 -2.13
N ALA A 7 4.85 -5.71 -1.58
CA ALA A 7 5.16 -5.78 -0.16
C ALA A 7 4.72 -4.49 0.54
N PHE A 8 4.30 -4.58 1.80
CA PHE A 8 3.91 -3.40 2.55
C PHE A 8 4.19 -3.49 4.06
N GLU A 9 4.69 -2.38 4.60
CA GLU A 9 4.83 -2.13 6.03
C GLU A 9 3.62 -1.33 6.52
N ILE A 10 3.06 -1.73 7.66
CA ILE A 10 2.04 -0.97 8.38
C ILE A 10 2.59 -0.59 9.75
N LYS A 11 2.80 0.70 9.96
CA LYS A 11 3.21 1.30 11.23
C LYS A 11 1.98 1.77 11.99
N GLY A 12 1.78 1.25 13.19
CA GLY A 12 0.65 1.67 14.03
C GLY A 12 0.63 0.96 15.38
N GLY A 13 0.26 1.70 16.43
CA GLY A 13 0.25 1.18 17.81
C GLY A 13 1.65 0.96 18.37
N GLY A 14 2.64 1.74 17.93
CA GLY A 14 4.04 1.66 18.40
C GLY A 14 4.86 0.53 17.80
N THR A 15 4.31 -0.26 16.87
CA THR A 15 5.02 -1.35 16.19
C THR A 15 4.79 -1.34 14.68
N SER A 16 5.76 -1.88 13.94
CA SER A 16 5.67 -2.16 12.51
C SER A 16 5.26 -3.60 12.27
N ARG A 17 4.44 -3.83 11.25
CA ARG A 17 4.09 -5.16 10.74
C ARG A 17 4.30 -5.20 9.24
N TYR A 18 4.90 -6.28 8.75
CA TYR A 18 5.36 -6.41 7.38
C TYR A 18 4.60 -7.50 6.65
N PHE A 19 4.21 -7.23 5.40
CA PHE A 19 3.39 -8.13 4.62
C PHE A 19 3.85 -8.20 3.17
N ALA A 20 3.44 -9.26 2.48
CA ALA A 20 3.46 -9.34 1.03
C ALA A 20 2.17 -9.97 0.52
N SER A 21 1.75 -9.60 -0.69
CA SER A 21 0.64 -10.28 -1.36
C SER A 21 0.86 -10.32 -2.87
N PRO A 22 0.89 -11.53 -3.48
CA PRO A 22 0.91 -11.67 -4.93
C PRO A 22 -0.40 -11.25 -5.61
N ALA A 23 -1.48 -11.05 -4.83
CA ALA A 23 -2.75 -10.57 -5.36
C ALA A 23 -2.78 -9.03 -5.53
N VAL A 24 -1.87 -8.32 -4.86
CA VAL A 24 -1.73 -6.86 -5.00
C VAL A 24 -0.67 -6.62 -6.05
N THR A 25 -1.07 -6.18 -7.25
CA THR A 25 -0.13 -5.92 -8.35
C THR A 25 0.32 -4.45 -8.44
N GLY A 26 -0.23 -3.60 -7.58
CA GLY A 26 0.10 -2.18 -7.51
C GLY A 26 -0.71 -1.45 -6.44
N PHE A 27 -0.46 -0.16 -6.28
CA PHE A 27 -1.13 0.68 -5.30
C PHE A 27 -2.65 0.77 -5.54
N ALA A 28 -3.08 0.80 -6.80
CA ALA A 28 -4.51 0.82 -7.14
C ALA A 28 -5.25 -0.43 -6.62
N ASP A 29 -4.65 -1.62 -6.77
CA ASP A 29 -5.18 -2.87 -6.22
C ASP A 29 -5.24 -2.83 -4.69
N PHE A 30 -4.18 -2.32 -4.04
CA PHE A 30 -4.15 -2.18 -2.60
C PHE A 30 -5.34 -1.33 -2.11
N VAL A 31 -5.53 -0.14 -2.69
CA VAL A 31 -6.65 0.76 -2.37
C VAL A 31 -8.01 0.08 -2.62
N ARG A 32 -8.15 -0.62 -3.75
CA ARG A 32 -9.37 -1.36 -4.09
C ARG A 32 -9.69 -2.44 -3.06
N PHE A 33 -8.72 -3.26 -2.66
CA PHE A 33 -8.95 -4.29 -1.64
C PHE A 33 -9.27 -3.71 -0.26
N LEU A 34 -8.67 -2.57 0.09
CA LEU A 34 -9.02 -1.86 1.32
C LEU A 34 -10.50 -1.41 1.33
N TYR A 35 -11.05 -1.07 0.16
CA TYR A 35 -12.45 -0.70 -0.05
C TYR A 35 -13.38 -1.91 -0.06
N GLU A 36 -13.15 -2.88 -0.96
CA GLU A 36 -14.03 -4.04 -1.16
C GLU A 36 -14.22 -4.85 0.12
N ASN A 37 -13.16 -4.93 0.92
CA ASN A 37 -13.15 -5.69 2.15
C ASN A 37 -13.17 -4.81 3.40
N ARG A 38 -13.72 -3.59 3.28
CA ARG A 38 -13.95 -2.73 4.44
C ARG A 38 -14.90 -3.43 5.42
N GLY A 39 -14.67 -3.21 6.72
CA GLY A 39 -15.63 -3.63 7.74
C GLY A 39 -16.95 -2.87 7.59
N ASP A 40 -17.98 -3.32 8.31
CA ASP A 40 -19.25 -2.62 8.33
C ASP A 40 -19.07 -1.22 8.93
N ALA A 41 -19.85 -0.25 8.44
CA ALA A 41 -19.79 1.12 8.93
C ALA A 41 -20.00 1.15 10.46
N GLY A 42 -19.16 1.91 11.17
CA GLY A 42 -19.20 2.01 12.64
C GLY A 42 -18.49 0.89 13.40
N HIS A 43 -17.89 -0.09 12.71
CA HIS A 43 -17.13 -1.18 13.35
C HIS A 43 -15.63 -1.01 13.13
N ALA A 44 -14.84 -1.69 13.98
CA ALA A 44 -13.40 -1.76 13.80
C ALA A 44 -13.05 -2.33 12.40
N PRO A 45 -12.03 -1.79 11.71
CA PRO A 45 -11.58 -2.33 10.43
C PRO A 45 -11.27 -3.83 10.54
N ARG A 46 -11.62 -4.58 9.49
CA ARG A 46 -11.28 -6.02 9.43
C ARG A 46 -9.76 -6.21 9.53
N PRO A 47 -9.29 -7.31 10.14
CA PRO A 47 -7.87 -7.68 10.09
C PRO A 47 -7.35 -7.75 8.65
N ILE A 48 -6.08 -7.43 8.44
CA ILE A 48 -5.48 -7.32 7.09
C ILE A 48 -5.62 -8.60 6.24
N HIS A 49 -5.53 -9.78 6.87
CA HIS A 49 -5.71 -11.08 6.20
C HIS A 49 -7.13 -11.34 5.68
N LYS A 50 -8.12 -10.58 6.17
CA LYS A 50 -9.48 -10.58 5.62
C LYS A 50 -9.71 -9.44 4.63
N ARG A 51 -8.75 -8.52 4.49
CA ARG A 51 -8.84 -7.35 3.61
C ARG A 51 -8.09 -7.54 2.30
N ILE A 52 -6.93 -8.18 2.36
CA ILE A 52 -6.03 -8.36 1.23
C ILE A 52 -5.92 -9.85 0.93
N PRO A 53 -6.32 -10.31 -0.27
CA PRO A 53 -6.18 -11.71 -0.65
C PRO A 53 -4.73 -12.17 -0.63
N GLN A 54 -4.49 -13.45 -0.31
CA GLN A 54 -3.16 -14.08 -0.37
C GLN A 54 -2.06 -13.35 0.41
N VAL A 55 -2.44 -12.52 1.39
CA VAL A 55 -1.45 -11.79 2.19
C VAL A 55 -0.74 -12.74 3.14
N ILE A 56 0.59 -12.61 3.18
CA ILE A 56 1.46 -13.31 4.10
C ILE A 56 2.15 -12.31 5.01
N LEU A 57 2.42 -12.72 6.25
CA LEU A 57 3.26 -11.95 7.18
C LEU A 57 4.73 -12.22 6.86
N LEU A 58 5.54 -11.17 6.83
CA LEU A 58 6.99 -11.25 6.67
C LEU A 58 7.68 -11.04 8.02
N SER A 59 8.87 -11.62 8.18
CA SER A 59 9.77 -11.20 9.25
C SER A 59 10.35 -9.82 8.94
N GLU A 60 10.80 -9.09 9.97
CA GLU A 60 11.51 -7.83 9.77
C GLU A 60 12.79 -8.00 8.96
N ALA A 61 13.52 -9.11 9.17
CA ALA A 61 14.73 -9.42 8.41
C ALA A 61 14.44 -9.60 6.91
N ASP A 62 13.37 -10.33 6.57
CA ASP A 62 12.93 -10.50 5.17
C ASP A 62 12.50 -9.16 4.56
N TRP A 63 11.79 -8.34 5.34
CA TRP A 63 11.40 -6.99 4.92
C TRP A 63 12.61 -6.10 4.63
N GLN A 64 13.55 -5.99 5.56
CA GLN A 64 14.74 -5.15 5.41
C GLN A 64 15.62 -5.61 4.23
N SER A 65 15.83 -6.93 4.09
CA SER A 65 16.58 -7.48 2.95
C SER A 65 15.95 -7.09 1.62
N MET A 66 14.61 -7.12 1.53
CA MET A 66 13.90 -6.77 0.31
C MET A 66 13.82 -5.26 0.05
N ALA A 67 13.57 -4.45 1.08
CA ALA A 67 13.42 -3.01 0.96
C ALA A 67 14.74 -2.31 0.60
N ASN A 68 15.87 -2.80 1.10
CA ASN A 68 17.19 -2.21 0.84
C ASN A 68 17.65 -2.39 -0.62
N GLU A 69 17.31 -3.52 -1.24
CA GLU A 69 17.78 -3.87 -2.58
C GLU A 69 16.69 -3.72 -3.66
N ILE A 70 15.45 -3.37 -3.28
CA ILE A 70 14.23 -3.60 -4.08
C ILE A 70 14.31 -4.99 -4.70
N ALA A 71 14.20 -6.02 -3.85
CA ALA A 71 14.49 -7.39 -4.26
C ALA A 71 13.71 -7.78 -5.52
N PRO A 72 14.34 -8.45 -6.49
CA PRO A 72 13.69 -8.86 -7.74
C PRO A 72 12.40 -9.66 -7.49
N GLY A 73 11.35 -9.27 -8.21
CA GLY A 73 10.07 -9.98 -8.22
C GLY A 73 8.96 -9.39 -7.34
N TYR A 74 9.15 -8.20 -6.77
CA TYR A 74 8.05 -7.38 -6.24
C TYR A 74 7.68 -6.27 -7.22
N ASP A 75 6.38 -6.01 -7.37
CA ASP A 75 5.84 -4.99 -8.27
C ASP A 75 5.82 -3.60 -7.60
N CYS A 76 5.59 -3.56 -6.29
CA CYS A 76 5.57 -2.32 -5.53
C CYS A 76 5.93 -2.51 -4.05
N ILE A 77 6.39 -1.43 -3.42
CA ILE A 77 6.63 -1.35 -1.98
C ILE A 77 5.77 -0.21 -1.42
N LEU A 78 5.00 -0.50 -0.36
CA LEU A 78 4.18 0.49 0.34
C LEU A 78 4.62 0.62 1.80
N ILE A 79 4.63 1.84 2.33
CA ILE A 79 4.80 2.08 3.77
C ILE A 79 3.63 2.92 4.24
N ILE A 80 2.83 2.35 5.13
CA ILE A 80 1.65 3.00 5.71
C ILE A 80 2.01 3.44 7.12
N ASP A 81 2.24 4.73 7.29
CA ASP A 81 2.43 5.35 8.60
C ASP A 81 1.13 6.01 9.06
N ILE A 82 0.41 5.30 9.92
CA ILE A 82 -0.90 5.76 10.41
C ILE A 82 -0.74 6.96 11.36
N ALA A 83 0.32 6.98 12.17
CA ALA A 83 0.54 8.02 13.17
C ALA A 83 0.94 9.34 12.50
N GLU A 84 1.85 9.27 11.52
CA GLU A 84 2.31 10.44 10.76
C GLU A 84 1.36 10.81 9.61
N ASN A 85 0.28 10.05 9.43
CA ASN A 85 -0.69 10.24 8.35
C ASN A 85 -0.03 10.20 6.96
N GLN A 86 0.83 9.21 6.70
CA GLN A 86 1.57 9.08 5.44
C GLN A 86 1.41 7.70 4.81
N VAL A 87 1.34 7.68 3.47
CA VAL A 87 1.46 6.48 2.66
C VAL A 87 2.54 6.74 1.62
N TRP A 88 3.65 6.03 1.77
CA TRP A 88 4.73 6.00 0.80
C TRP A 88 4.47 4.87 -0.20
N VAL A 89 4.64 5.17 -1.47
CA VAL A 89 4.44 4.23 -2.58
C VAL A 89 5.68 4.26 -3.45
N ASN A 90 6.28 3.10 -3.68
CA ASN A 90 7.34 2.90 -4.66
C ASN A 90 6.83 1.91 -5.71
N GLU A 91 6.48 2.42 -6.89
CA GLU A 91 5.85 1.68 -7.99
C GLU A 91 6.25 2.32 -9.33
N ASP A 92 6.44 1.51 -10.37
CA ASP A 92 6.60 2.02 -11.74
C ASP A 92 5.23 2.27 -12.37
N THR A 93 4.88 3.54 -12.55
CA THR A 93 3.60 3.95 -13.17
C THR A 93 3.71 4.10 -14.70
N GLY A 94 4.73 3.52 -15.33
CA GLY A 94 5.00 3.61 -16.78
C GLY A 94 5.95 4.73 -17.19
N ALA A 95 6.45 5.52 -16.23
CA ALA A 95 7.46 6.57 -16.44
C ALA A 95 8.82 6.21 -15.80
N GLY A 96 8.99 4.94 -15.41
CA GLY A 96 10.05 4.48 -14.54
C GLY A 96 9.62 4.46 -13.07
N MET A 97 10.38 3.71 -12.28
CA MET A 97 10.19 3.61 -10.83
C MET A 97 10.23 5.00 -10.18
N ALA A 98 9.21 5.35 -9.41
CA ALA A 98 9.12 6.64 -8.72
C ALA A 98 8.56 6.47 -7.31
N ILE A 99 8.96 7.40 -6.43
CA ILE A 99 8.47 7.43 -5.06
C ILE A 99 7.37 8.50 -4.93
N TYR A 100 6.26 8.11 -4.34
CA TYR A 100 5.14 8.99 -4.02
C TYR A 100 4.87 8.99 -2.51
N CYS A 101 4.44 10.13 -1.98
CA CYS A 101 3.97 10.26 -0.61
C CYS A 101 2.61 10.96 -0.58
N PHE A 102 1.60 10.27 -0.06
CA PHE A 102 0.24 10.78 0.09
C PHE A 102 -0.19 10.82 1.56
N PRO A 103 -1.11 11.72 1.95
CA PRO A 103 -1.74 11.63 3.26
C PRO A 103 -2.55 10.34 3.41
N PHE A 104 -2.34 9.59 4.49
CA PHE A 104 -3.06 8.32 4.74
C PHE A 104 -4.58 8.50 4.74
N LEU A 105 -5.08 9.54 5.41
CA LEU A 105 -6.51 9.87 5.42
C LEU A 105 -7.06 10.12 4.00
N ALA A 106 -6.27 10.74 3.13
CA ALA A 106 -6.70 10.97 1.75
C ALA A 106 -6.75 9.67 0.94
N VAL A 107 -5.80 8.75 1.15
CA VAL A 107 -5.86 7.40 0.54
C VAL A 107 -7.11 6.66 1.03
N MET A 108 -7.44 6.76 2.31
CA MET A 108 -8.65 6.15 2.89
C MET A 108 -9.94 6.78 2.36
N GLU A 109 -9.99 8.10 2.16
CA GLU A 109 -11.12 8.80 1.51
C GLU A 109 -11.33 8.29 0.08
N VAL A 110 -10.24 8.20 -0.70
CA VAL A 110 -10.28 7.70 -2.08
C VAL A 110 -10.71 6.24 -2.12
N ALA A 111 -10.18 5.41 -1.23
CA ALA A 111 -10.64 4.04 -1.06
C ALA A 111 -12.16 4.00 -0.79
N ALA A 112 -12.63 4.75 0.22
CA ALA A 112 -14.02 4.76 0.63
C ALA A 112 -14.99 5.26 -0.46
N SER A 113 -14.52 6.11 -1.37
CA SER A 113 -15.28 6.62 -2.51
C SER A 113 -15.50 5.59 -3.62
N GLY A 114 -14.72 4.50 -3.65
CA GLY A 114 -14.76 3.52 -4.75
C GLY A 114 -14.26 4.10 -6.08
N ALA A 115 -13.32 5.04 -6.04
CA ALA A 115 -12.77 5.68 -7.23
C ALA A 115 -12.24 4.63 -8.23
N ALA A 116 -12.65 4.75 -9.50
CA ALA A 116 -12.19 3.86 -10.57
C ALA A 116 -10.68 3.97 -10.83
N ASP A 117 -10.11 5.16 -10.58
CA ASP A 117 -8.68 5.43 -10.70
C ASP A 117 -8.19 6.22 -9.47
N PRO A 118 -7.65 5.50 -8.45
CA PRO A 118 -7.08 6.12 -7.26
C PRO A 118 -5.89 7.04 -7.56
N TRP A 119 -5.03 6.67 -8.53
CA TRP A 119 -3.85 7.45 -8.90
C TRP A 119 -4.24 8.81 -9.45
N LYS A 120 -5.13 8.85 -10.45
CA LYS A 120 -5.62 10.11 -11.01
C LYS A 120 -6.26 10.99 -9.95
N THR A 121 -7.07 10.40 -9.08
CA THR A 121 -7.78 11.14 -8.02
C THR A 121 -6.79 11.75 -7.03
N LEU A 122 -5.80 10.98 -6.56
CA LEU A 122 -4.80 11.43 -5.60
C LEU A 122 -3.82 12.43 -6.21
N LEU A 123 -3.32 12.20 -7.41
CA LEU A 123 -2.38 13.12 -8.08
C LEU A 123 -3.05 14.44 -8.48
N THR A 124 -4.36 14.44 -8.75
CA THR A 124 -5.11 15.69 -8.96
C THR A 124 -5.18 16.51 -7.67
N LYS A 125 -5.42 15.86 -6.52
CA LYS A 125 -5.51 16.52 -5.21
C LYS A 125 -4.13 16.89 -4.63
N TYR A 126 -3.10 16.10 -4.95
CA TYR A 126 -1.73 16.22 -4.45
C TYR A 126 -0.73 16.13 -5.61
N PRO A 127 -0.61 17.17 -6.45
CA PRO A 127 0.29 17.16 -7.61
C PRO A 127 1.77 17.08 -7.22
N SER A 128 2.12 17.51 -6.00
CA SER A 128 3.49 17.46 -5.45
C SER A 128 3.79 16.16 -4.69
N ALA A 129 2.92 15.14 -4.77
CA ALA A 129 3.13 13.88 -4.05
C ALA A 129 4.31 13.06 -4.59
N ARG A 130 4.71 13.27 -5.85
CA ARG A 130 5.89 12.63 -6.42
C ARG A 130 7.14 13.27 -5.82
N MET A 131 7.96 12.47 -5.16
CA MET A 131 9.15 12.93 -4.44
C MET A 131 10.40 12.93 -5.30
N VAL A 132 10.56 11.91 -6.17
CA VAL A 132 11.57 11.78 -7.24
C VAL A 132 11.17 10.61 -8.13
#